data_AF-A0A817PBK0-F1
#
_entry.id   AF-A0A817PBK0-F1
#
_cell.length_a   1.000
_cell.length_b   1.000
_cell.length_c   1.000
_cell.angle_alpha   90.00
_cell.angle_beta   90.00
_cell.angle_gamma   90.00
#
_symmetry.space_group_name_H-M   'P 1'
#
loop_
_entity.id
_entity.type
_entity.pdbx_description
1 polymer ?
#
loop_
_entity_poly.entity_id
_entity_poly.type
_entity_poly.pdbx_seq_one_letter_code
_entity_poly.pdbx_strand_id
1 'polypeptide(L)'
;MPICIIPDEDRDILFIQINIFIPKGSSCCPCHVVDGRLINDDLHRIRPLQIIQTSFSSSDILTWFDEFRYHYNSIRYFNFASPFAMSESDCYNLTGITKLNFQHLIKFLVDSNIKHSSNRSFRNTVGLFLTKLTSGISSQLSTTIFQFSNPQAVSQTITTVRQAMLTHFEPYYLDFNHISSQEVINNHSSPPYNKVRI
;
A
#
# COMPACT_ATOMS: atom_id res chain seq x y z
N MET A 1 11.09 -18.13 -24.47
CA MET A 1 10.45 -17.68 -23.20
C MET A 1 9.87 -16.31 -23.44
N PRO A 2 8.69 -15.96 -22.87
CA PRO A 2 8.17 -14.60 -22.98
C PRO A 2 9.15 -13.63 -22.32
N ILE A 3 9.26 -12.42 -22.85
CA ILE A 3 10.18 -11.38 -22.38
C ILE A 3 9.32 -10.19 -21.95
N CYS A 4 9.60 -9.61 -20.78
CA CYS A 4 8.87 -8.45 -20.25
C CYS A 4 9.78 -7.21 -20.26
N ILE A 5 9.23 -6.04 -20.55
CA ILE A 5 9.96 -4.77 -20.49
C ILE A 5 9.99 -4.29 -19.04
N ILE A 6 11.17 -3.87 -18.56
CA ILE A 6 11.31 -3.33 -17.21
C ILE A 6 10.59 -1.97 -17.14
N PRO A 7 9.71 -1.75 -16.15
CA PRO A 7 8.99 -0.48 -15.98
C PRO A 7 9.93 0.69 -15.71
N ASP A 8 9.57 1.89 -16.19
CA ASP A 8 10.39 3.10 -16.02
C ASP A 8 10.64 3.45 -14.54
N GLU A 9 9.61 3.35 -13.69
CA GLU A 9 9.75 3.65 -12.27
C GLU A 9 10.77 2.75 -11.55
N ASP A 10 10.83 1.47 -11.92
CA ASP A 10 11.75 0.52 -11.29
C ASP A 10 13.19 0.73 -11.76
N ARG A 11 13.39 1.25 -12.99
CA ARG A 11 14.71 1.65 -13.51
C ARG A 11 15.30 2.80 -12.67
N ASP A 12 14.47 3.76 -12.28
CA ASP A 12 14.88 4.90 -11.44
C ASP A 12 15.17 4.48 -10.00
N ILE A 13 14.34 3.61 -9.42
CA ILE A 13 14.57 3.05 -8.09
C ILE A 13 15.89 2.27 -8.03
N LEU A 14 16.18 1.46 -9.05
CA LEU A 14 17.44 0.71 -9.15
C LEU A 14 18.65 1.65 -9.22
N PHE A 15 18.54 2.75 -9.94
CA PHE A 15 19.60 3.74 -9.95
C PHE A 15 19.78 4.37 -8.56
N ILE A 16 18.70 4.80 -7.92
CA ILE A 16 18.75 5.47 -6.60
C ILE A 16 19.31 4.55 -5.50
N GLN A 17 18.85 3.31 -5.46
CA GLN A 17 19.11 2.41 -4.34
C GLN A 17 20.40 1.59 -4.49
N ILE A 18 20.73 1.18 -5.72
CA ILE A 18 21.86 0.28 -5.98
C ILE A 18 22.86 0.82 -7.01
N ASN A 19 22.69 2.08 -7.45
CA ASN A 19 23.58 2.76 -8.40
C ASN A 19 23.74 1.99 -9.73
N ILE A 20 22.67 1.35 -10.19
CA ILE A 20 22.64 0.64 -11.48
C ILE A 20 21.67 1.36 -12.41
N PHE A 21 22.20 1.86 -13.52
CA PHE A 21 21.39 2.42 -14.59
C PHE A 21 20.92 1.32 -15.54
N ILE A 22 19.61 1.26 -15.79
CA ILE A 22 19.02 0.36 -16.78
C ILE A 22 18.51 1.20 -17.97
N PRO A 23 18.95 0.93 -19.21
CA PRO A 23 18.46 1.65 -20.40
C PRO A 23 16.96 1.45 -20.67
N LYS A 24 16.31 2.42 -21.34
CA LYS A 24 14.92 2.28 -21.80
C LYS A 24 14.78 1.06 -22.73
N GLY A 25 13.68 0.32 -22.61
CA GLY A 25 13.44 -0.89 -23.42
C GLY A 25 14.23 -2.12 -22.96
N SER A 26 14.98 -2.03 -21.85
CA SER A 26 15.62 -3.20 -21.25
C SER A 26 14.57 -4.23 -20.84
N SER A 27 14.90 -5.50 -21.05
CA SER A 27 13.96 -6.59 -20.89
C SER A 27 14.42 -7.61 -19.87
N CYS A 28 13.49 -8.22 -19.15
CA CYS A 28 13.75 -9.24 -18.14
C CYS A 28 12.82 -10.45 -18.29
N CYS A 29 13.17 -11.54 -17.60
CA CYS A 29 12.31 -12.72 -17.54
C CYS A 29 11.02 -12.39 -16.77
N PRO A 30 9.84 -12.86 -17.22
CA PRO A 30 8.56 -12.58 -16.59
C PRO A 30 8.46 -13.05 -15.13
N CYS A 31 9.26 -14.03 -14.71
CA CYS A 31 9.31 -14.49 -13.33
C CYS A 31 9.86 -13.43 -12.36
N HIS A 32 10.54 -12.40 -12.85
CA HIS A 32 11.05 -11.30 -12.04
C HIS A 32 10.09 -10.11 -11.98
N VAL A 33 9.00 -10.14 -12.75
CA VAL A 33 8.00 -9.07 -12.81
C VAL A 33 6.67 -9.58 -12.28
N VAL A 34 6.24 -9.08 -11.13
CA VAL A 34 4.94 -9.38 -10.53
C VAL A 34 4.13 -8.08 -10.50
N ASP A 35 2.90 -8.13 -11.02
CA ASP A 35 2.00 -6.96 -11.13
C ASP A 35 2.64 -5.74 -11.83
N GLY A 36 3.49 -6.00 -12.82
CA GLY A 36 4.16 -4.95 -13.58
C GLY A 36 5.27 -4.24 -12.80
N ARG A 37 5.86 -4.88 -11.77
CA ARG A 37 7.07 -4.42 -11.08
C ARG A 37 8.07 -5.52 -10.80
N LEU A 38 9.34 -5.13 -10.70
CA LEU A 38 10.42 -6.02 -10.28
C LEU A 38 10.27 -6.46 -8.82
N ILE A 39 10.48 -7.75 -8.56
CA ILE A 39 10.46 -8.31 -7.19
C ILE A 39 11.62 -7.71 -6.38
N ASN A 40 11.36 -7.28 -5.15
CA ASN A 40 12.33 -6.59 -4.29
C ASN A 40 13.61 -7.42 -4.04
N ASP A 41 13.45 -8.73 -3.80
CA ASP A 41 14.57 -9.66 -3.65
C ASP A 41 15.46 -9.74 -4.91
N ASP A 42 14.87 -9.52 -6.09
CA ASP A 42 15.60 -9.55 -7.35
C ASP A 42 16.28 -8.21 -7.65
N LEU A 43 15.72 -7.08 -7.20
CA LEU A 43 16.36 -5.75 -7.31
C LEU A 43 17.78 -5.77 -6.74
N HIS A 44 17.95 -6.30 -5.53
CA HIS A 44 19.26 -6.38 -4.86
C HIS A 44 20.20 -7.44 -5.44
N ARG A 45 19.68 -8.34 -6.28
CA ARG A 45 20.46 -9.38 -6.97
C ARG A 45 20.91 -8.95 -8.36
N ILE A 46 20.40 -7.84 -8.89
CA ILE A 46 20.87 -7.28 -10.16
C ILE A 46 22.34 -6.93 -10.01
N ARG A 47 23.19 -7.73 -10.64
CA ARG A 47 24.61 -7.44 -10.81
C ARG A 47 24.87 -7.34 -12.30
N PRO A 48 25.51 -6.26 -12.77
CA PRO A 48 25.91 -6.19 -14.16
C PRO A 48 26.87 -7.34 -14.46
N LEU A 49 26.46 -8.27 -15.32
CA LEU A 49 27.33 -9.35 -15.82
C LEU A 49 28.51 -8.77 -16.61
N GLN A 50 28.30 -7.61 -17.24
CA GLN A 50 29.30 -6.78 -17.89
C GLN A 50 28.99 -5.31 -17.61
N ILE A 51 29.99 -4.55 -17.18
CA ILE A 51 29.88 -3.09 -17.10
C ILE A 51 30.05 -2.56 -18.52
N ILE A 52 28.94 -2.29 -19.20
CA ILE A 52 28.96 -1.65 -20.50
C ILE A 52 29.04 -0.15 -20.25
N GLN A 53 30.11 0.49 -20.73
CA GLN A 53 30.17 1.94 -20.75
C GLN A 53 29.17 2.46 -21.79
N THR A 54 28.10 3.09 -21.33
CA THR A 54 27.14 3.76 -22.19
C THR A 54 27.37 5.27 -22.13
N SER A 55 27.51 5.91 -23.29
CA SER A 55 27.54 7.37 -23.38
C SER A 55 26.11 7.92 -23.33
N PHE A 56 25.86 8.87 -22.44
CA PHE A 56 24.62 9.64 -22.44
C PHE A 56 24.78 10.88 -23.32
N SER A 57 23.76 11.20 -24.11
CA SER A 57 23.68 12.52 -24.74
C SER A 57 23.29 13.58 -23.69
N SER A 58 23.56 14.85 -23.99
CA SER A 58 23.13 15.95 -23.11
C SER A 58 21.61 15.99 -22.91
N SER A 59 20.83 15.61 -23.93
CA SER A 59 19.37 15.49 -23.81
C SER A 59 18.94 14.35 -22.90
N ASP A 60 19.61 13.19 -22.97
CA ASP A 60 19.26 12.04 -22.12
C ASP A 60 19.47 12.38 -20.64
N ILE A 61 20.56 13.09 -20.33
CA ILE A 61 20.87 13.55 -18.98
C ILE A 61 19.79 14.53 -18.48
N LEU A 62 19.36 15.48 -19.32
CA LEU A 62 18.32 16.44 -18.94
C LEU A 62 16.96 15.76 -18.70
N THR A 63 16.54 14.89 -19.63
CA THR A 63 15.31 14.11 -19.48
C THR A 63 15.36 13.26 -18.21
N TRP A 64 16.49 12.62 -17.97
CA TRP A 64 16.67 11.79 -16.78
C TRP A 64 16.67 12.60 -15.48
N PHE A 65 17.27 13.79 -15.45
CA PHE A 65 17.17 14.68 -14.27
C PHE A 65 15.75 15.19 -14.04
N ASP A 66 14.97 15.44 -15.09
CA ASP A 66 13.57 15.86 -14.94
C ASP A 66 12.68 14.71 -14.47
N GLU A 67 12.87 13.49 -15.01
CA GLU A 67 12.25 12.26 -14.51
C GLU A 67 12.61 12.04 -13.03
N PHE A 68 13.89 12.17 -12.67
CA PHE A 68 14.36 12.05 -11.30
C PHE A 68 13.75 13.09 -10.36
N ARG A 69 13.68 14.37 -10.77
CA ARG A 69 13.05 15.43 -9.98
C ARG A 69 11.57 15.18 -9.79
N TYR A 70 10.87 14.71 -10.81
CA TYR A 70 9.47 14.33 -10.71
C TYR A 70 9.31 13.20 -9.70
N HIS A 71 10.10 12.13 -9.84
CA HIS A 71 10.06 10.98 -8.96
C HIS A 71 10.40 11.35 -7.52
N TYR A 72 11.53 12.03 -7.27
CA TYR A 72 11.94 12.48 -5.94
C TYR A 72 10.89 13.37 -5.25
N ASN A 73 10.30 14.32 -5.97
CA ASN A 73 9.22 15.15 -5.42
C ASN A 73 7.90 14.39 -5.22
N SER A 74 7.73 13.26 -5.91
CA SER A 74 6.58 12.36 -5.77
C SER A 74 6.78 11.27 -4.71
N ILE A 75 7.99 11.11 -4.14
CA ILE A 75 8.25 10.21 -3.00
C ILE A 75 7.52 10.78 -1.80
N ARG A 76 6.25 10.44 -1.69
CA ARG A 76 5.48 10.58 -0.47
C ARG A 76 6.03 9.55 0.50
N TYR A 77 6.60 10.01 1.63
CA TYR A 77 7.06 9.14 2.72
C TYR A 77 5.96 8.18 3.21
N PHE A 78 4.68 8.49 2.95
CA PHE A 78 3.53 7.64 3.28
C PHE A 78 2.62 7.49 2.07
N ASN A 79 2.91 6.47 1.25
CA ASN A 79 2.10 6.12 0.09
C ASN A 79 1.49 4.73 0.24
N PHE A 80 0.24 4.67 0.68
CA PHE A 80 -0.58 3.46 0.67
C PHE A 80 -1.13 3.14 -0.73
N ALA A 81 -0.99 4.01 -1.72
CA ALA A 81 -1.50 3.79 -3.08
C ALA A 81 -0.76 2.63 -3.78
N SER A 82 0.55 2.52 -3.59
CA SER A 82 1.35 1.41 -4.11
C SER A 82 1.60 0.38 -2.99
N PRO A 83 1.29 -0.91 -3.20
CA PRO A 83 1.58 -1.99 -2.24
C PRO A 83 3.08 -2.10 -1.87
N PHE A 84 3.94 -1.57 -2.74
CA PHE A 84 5.39 -1.69 -2.67
C PHE A 84 6.07 -0.45 -2.08
N ALA A 85 5.36 0.67 -1.94
CA ALA A 85 5.96 1.94 -1.51
C ALA A 85 6.22 2.05 0.01
N MET A 86 5.86 1.03 0.79
CA MET A 86 5.99 1.03 2.24
C MET A 86 6.40 -0.36 2.73
N SER A 87 7.23 -0.48 3.77
CA SER A 87 7.61 -1.77 4.36
C SER A 87 6.46 -2.40 5.18
N GLU A 88 6.56 -3.68 5.54
CA GLU A 88 5.57 -4.33 6.43
C GLU A 88 5.55 -3.68 7.81
N SER A 89 6.74 -3.40 8.37
CA SER A 89 6.88 -2.75 9.67
C SER A 89 6.30 -1.35 9.68
N ASP A 90 6.54 -0.55 8.64
CA ASP A 90 5.98 0.79 8.56
C ASP A 90 4.46 0.75 8.42
N CYS A 91 3.93 -0.18 7.62
CA CYS A 91 2.49 -0.41 7.51
C CYS A 91 1.87 -0.68 8.88
N TYR A 92 2.45 -1.63 9.62
CA TYR A 92 1.96 -2.01 10.94
C TYR A 92 2.08 -0.87 11.95
N ASN A 93 3.23 -0.19 12.01
CA ASN A 93 3.45 0.92 12.94
C ASN A 93 2.47 2.07 12.69
N LEU A 94 2.14 2.33 11.42
CA LEU A 94 1.24 3.41 11.05
C LEU A 94 -0.22 3.04 11.16
N THR A 95 -0.62 1.80 10.86
CA THR A 95 -2.05 1.44 10.75
C THR A 95 -2.53 0.46 11.81
N GLY A 96 -1.62 -0.15 12.56
CA GLY A 96 -1.90 -1.20 13.55
C GLY A 96 -2.24 -2.56 12.93
N ILE A 97 -2.19 -2.70 11.60
CA ILE A 97 -2.54 -3.93 10.89
C ILE A 97 -1.49 -4.28 9.83
N THR A 98 -1.40 -5.57 9.51
CA THR A 98 -0.50 -6.09 8.46
C THR A 98 -0.94 -5.61 7.08
N LYS A 99 -0.03 -5.61 6.09
CA LYS A 99 -0.38 -5.25 4.71
C LYS A 99 -1.46 -6.14 4.12
N LEU A 100 -1.46 -7.43 4.46
CA LEU A 100 -2.46 -8.38 4.02
C LEU A 100 -3.85 -8.02 4.55
N ASN A 101 -3.96 -7.71 5.85
CA ASN A 101 -5.22 -7.27 6.46
C ASN A 101 -5.67 -5.92 5.88
N PHE A 102 -4.73 -5.00 5.64
CA PHE A 102 -5.03 -3.74 4.97
C PHE A 102 -5.59 -3.98 3.56
N GLN A 103 -4.98 -4.88 2.77
CA GLN A 103 -5.47 -5.22 1.43
C GLN A 103 -6.87 -5.86 1.47
N HIS A 104 -7.15 -6.71 2.45
CA HIS A 104 -8.49 -7.27 2.66
C HIS A 104 -9.51 -6.18 2.98
N LEU A 105 -9.17 -5.29 3.92
CA LEU A 105 -10.02 -4.17 4.28
C LEU A 105 -10.35 -3.28 3.07
N ILE A 106 -9.34 -2.97 2.26
CA ILE A 106 -9.51 -2.21 1.01
C ILE A 106 -10.55 -2.88 0.12
N LYS A 107 -10.49 -4.21 -0.09
CA LYS A 107 -11.46 -4.95 -0.93
C LYS A 107 -12.90 -4.78 -0.45
N PHE A 108 -13.16 -4.80 0.85
CA PHE A 108 -14.51 -4.60 1.39
C PHE A 108 -15.05 -3.20 1.19
N LEU A 109 -14.17 -2.22 1.23
CA LEU A 109 -14.54 -0.82 1.09
C LEU A 109 -14.54 -0.35 -0.38
N VAL A 110 -14.17 -1.19 -1.36
CA VAL A 110 -14.12 -0.79 -2.78
C VAL A 110 -15.47 -0.29 -3.28
N ASP A 111 -16.56 -0.93 -2.85
CA ASP A 111 -17.92 -0.57 -3.28
C ASP A 111 -18.49 0.65 -2.54
N SER A 112 -17.73 1.21 -1.60
CA SER A 112 -18.15 2.41 -0.89
C SER A 112 -17.94 3.68 -1.73
N ASN A 113 -18.82 4.67 -1.56
CA ASN A 113 -18.77 5.98 -2.25
C ASN A 113 -17.59 6.89 -1.82
N ILE A 114 -16.45 6.33 -1.38
CA ILE A 114 -15.24 7.09 -1.06
C ILE A 114 -14.65 7.60 -2.38
N LYS A 115 -14.90 8.87 -2.68
CA LYS A 115 -14.43 9.51 -3.93
C LYS A 115 -12.90 9.49 -4.02
N HIS A 116 -12.41 8.96 -5.14
CA HIS A 116 -11.07 9.27 -5.62
C HIS A 116 -11.01 10.77 -5.99
N SER A 117 -9.96 11.46 -5.56
CA SER A 117 -9.65 12.79 -6.11
C SER A 117 -8.28 12.74 -6.75
N SER A 118 -7.98 13.64 -7.68
CA SER A 118 -6.70 13.71 -8.40
C SER A 118 -5.45 13.61 -7.52
N ASN A 119 -5.53 14.05 -6.25
CA ASN A 119 -4.41 14.01 -5.29
C ASN A 119 -4.56 12.95 -4.17
N ARG A 120 -5.66 12.16 -4.16
CA ARG A 120 -5.99 11.20 -3.08
C ARG A 120 -6.40 9.86 -3.68
N SER A 121 -5.56 8.85 -3.47
CA SER A 121 -5.97 7.47 -3.67
C SER A 121 -6.91 7.05 -2.54
N PHE A 122 -7.88 6.21 -2.88
CA PHE A 122 -8.74 5.53 -1.91
C PHE A 122 -7.94 4.86 -0.79
N ARG A 123 -6.85 4.18 -1.16
CA ARG A 123 -5.95 3.53 -0.19
C ARG A 123 -5.29 4.52 0.78
N ASN A 124 -4.81 5.68 0.30
CA ASN A 124 -4.24 6.72 1.18
C ASN A 124 -5.27 7.29 2.14
N THR A 125 -6.53 7.34 1.71
CA THR A 125 -7.66 7.83 2.51
C THR A 125 -7.97 6.88 3.66
N VAL A 126 -8.00 5.57 3.40
CA VAL A 126 -8.15 4.53 4.43
C VAL A 126 -6.90 4.45 5.32
N GLY A 127 -5.70 4.54 4.75
CA GLY A 127 -4.44 4.60 5.48
C GLY A 127 -4.40 5.76 6.48
N LEU A 128 -4.78 6.97 6.05
CA LEU A 128 -4.90 8.14 6.92
C LEU A 128 -5.87 7.88 8.08
N PHE A 129 -7.03 7.29 7.81
CA PHE A 129 -8.02 6.98 8.84
C PHE A 129 -7.44 6.04 9.90
N LEU A 130 -6.81 4.94 9.49
CA LEU A 130 -6.19 3.99 10.42
C LEU A 130 -5.05 4.64 11.19
N THR A 131 -4.18 5.39 10.53
CA THR A 131 -3.10 6.12 11.19
C THR A 131 -3.60 7.11 12.22
N LYS A 132 -4.73 7.76 11.96
CA LYS A 132 -5.36 8.64 12.93
C LYS A 132 -5.82 7.87 14.18
N LEU A 133 -6.41 6.69 14.00
CA LEU A 133 -6.89 5.86 15.10
C LEU A 133 -5.75 5.29 15.95
N THR A 134 -4.65 4.88 15.32
CA THR A 134 -3.52 4.25 16.03
C THR A 134 -2.62 5.24 16.73
N SER A 135 -2.33 6.39 16.10
CA SER A 135 -1.31 7.33 16.58
C SER A 135 -1.88 8.58 17.26
N GLY A 136 -3.17 8.87 17.11
CA GLY A 136 -3.80 10.05 17.71
C GLY A 136 -3.26 11.40 17.23
N ILE A 137 -2.53 11.43 16.11
CA ILE A 137 -1.89 12.66 15.59
C ILE A 137 -2.91 13.77 15.30
N SER A 138 -2.50 15.05 15.42
CA SER A 138 -3.38 16.19 15.12
C SER A 138 -3.73 16.30 13.62
N SER A 139 -4.83 16.97 13.26
CA SER A 139 -5.21 17.10 11.85
C SER A 139 -4.25 17.97 11.05
N GLN A 140 -3.54 18.90 11.71
CA GLN A 140 -2.45 19.67 11.12
C GLN A 140 -1.24 18.79 10.80
N LEU A 141 -0.88 17.87 11.70
CA LEU A 141 0.20 16.93 11.43
C LEU A 141 -0.21 15.94 10.32
N SER A 142 -1.47 15.48 10.33
CA SER A 142 -2.01 14.65 9.25
C SER A 142 -1.96 15.35 7.89
N THR A 143 -2.22 16.67 7.81
CA THR A 143 -2.09 17.41 6.55
C THR A 143 -0.68 17.40 6.01
N THR A 144 0.32 17.58 6.86
CA THR A 144 1.73 17.58 6.47
C THR A 144 2.17 16.18 5.99
N ILE A 145 1.85 15.15 6.78
CA ILE A 145 2.28 13.77 6.53
C ILE A 145 1.63 13.21 5.25
N PHE A 146 0.34 13.43 5.06
CA PHE A 146 -0.42 12.88 3.93
C PHE A 146 -0.61 13.87 2.77
N GLN A 147 0.01 15.05 2.85
CA GLN A 147 -0.06 16.13 1.85
C GLN A 147 -1.50 16.55 1.48
N PHE A 148 -2.35 16.69 2.50
CA PHE A 148 -3.69 17.24 2.30
C PHE A 148 -3.63 18.77 2.23
N SER A 149 -4.51 19.36 1.42
CA SER A 149 -4.54 20.82 1.20
C SER A 149 -4.88 21.62 2.46
N ASN A 150 -5.70 21.09 3.37
CA ASN A 150 -6.06 21.73 4.62
C ASN A 150 -6.61 20.75 5.66
N PRO A 151 -6.63 21.11 6.97
CA PRO A 151 -7.09 20.23 8.04
C PRO A 151 -8.57 19.84 7.95
N GLN A 152 -9.40 20.70 7.35
CA GLN A 152 -10.82 20.41 7.15
C GLN A 152 -11.01 19.23 6.17
N ALA A 153 -10.21 19.17 5.12
CA ALA A 153 -10.21 18.06 4.17
C ALA A 153 -9.82 16.73 4.84
N VAL A 154 -8.88 16.75 5.80
CA VAL A 154 -8.54 15.58 6.63
C VAL A 154 -9.75 15.13 7.44
N SER A 155 -10.41 16.05 8.16
CA SER A 155 -11.57 15.71 8.99
C SER A 155 -12.74 15.14 8.17
N GLN A 156 -13.05 15.75 7.02
CA GLN A 156 -14.08 15.24 6.11
C GLN A 156 -13.74 13.83 5.62
N THR A 157 -12.47 13.62 5.27
CA THR A 157 -11.98 12.33 4.79
C THR A 157 -12.13 11.24 5.86
N ILE A 158 -11.73 11.53 7.10
CA ILE A 158 -11.90 10.63 8.25
C ILE A 158 -13.38 10.30 8.44
N THR A 159 -14.28 11.29 8.38
CA THR A 159 -15.73 11.07 8.52
C THR A 159 -16.29 10.19 7.40
N THR A 160 -15.87 10.42 6.15
CA THR A 160 -16.31 9.60 5.00
C THR A 160 -15.86 8.15 5.14
N VAL A 161 -14.58 7.92 5.49
CA VAL A 161 -14.08 6.55 5.69
C VAL A 161 -14.77 5.89 6.87
N ARG A 162 -15.00 6.61 7.98
CA ARG A 162 -15.76 6.09 9.11
C ARG A 162 -17.16 5.65 8.70
N GLN A 163 -17.87 6.46 7.93
CA GLN A 163 -19.22 6.09 7.47
C GLN A 163 -19.19 4.87 6.55
N ALA A 164 -18.22 4.78 5.65
CA ALA A 164 -18.04 3.59 4.82
C ALA A 164 -17.78 2.33 5.66
N MET A 165 -16.94 2.44 6.70
CA MET A 165 -16.68 1.35 7.65
C MET A 165 -17.95 0.90 8.37
N LEU A 166 -18.74 1.82 8.92
CA LEU A 166 -19.98 1.49 9.64
C LEU A 166 -21.03 0.85 8.72
N THR A 167 -21.04 1.19 7.43
CA THR A 167 -22.08 0.74 6.50
C THR A 167 -21.70 -0.54 5.75
N HIS A 168 -20.42 -0.73 5.41
CA HIS A 168 -19.96 -1.81 4.54
C HIS A 168 -19.07 -2.83 5.26
N PHE A 169 -18.52 -2.49 6.43
CA PHE A 169 -17.61 -3.37 7.16
C PHE A 169 -18.22 -3.87 8.49
N GLU A 170 -18.75 -2.99 9.32
CA GLU A 170 -19.31 -3.34 10.64
C GLU A 170 -20.43 -4.40 10.58
N PRO A 171 -21.44 -4.32 9.69
CA PRO A 171 -22.59 -5.24 9.72
C PRO A 171 -22.22 -6.70 9.41
N TYR A 172 -21.12 -6.90 8.68
CA TYR A 172 -20.70 -8.22 8.22
C TYR A 172 -19.61 -8.87 9.08
N TYR A 173 -18.96 -8.10 9.97
CA TYR A 173 -17.75 -8.57 10.67
C TYR A 173 -17.62 -8.11 12.13
N LEU A 174 -18.46 -7.19 12.61
CA LEU A 174 -18.39 -6.67 13.99
C LEU A 174 -19.75 -6.65 14.69
N ASP A 175 -20.86 -6.63 13.94
CA ASP A 175 -22.21 -6.66 14.50
C ASP A 175 -22.62 -8.10 14.89
N PHE A 176 -23.38 -8.29 15.98
CA PHE A 176 -23.78 -9.61 16.48
C PHE A 176 -24.59 -10.47 15.48
N ASN A 177 -24.99 -9.89 14.35
CA ASN A 177 -25.68 -10.56 13.27
C ASN A 177 -24.77 -11.41 12.36
N HIS A 178 -23.44 -11.28 12.44
CA HIS A 178 -22.51 -12.08 11.62
C HIS A 178 -22.19 -13.47 12.19
N ILE A 179 -22.61 -13.76 13.43
CA ILE A 179 -22.50 -15.09 14.03
C ILE A 179 -23.91 -15.52 14.45
N SER A 180 -24.45 -16.54 13.80
CA SER A 180 -25.70 -17.13 14.26
C SER A 180 -25.49 -17.73 15.66
N SER A 181 -26.48 -17.65 16.55
CA SER A 181 -26.39 -18.31 17.86
C SER A 181 -26.04 -19.81 17.74
N GLN A 182 -26.46 -20.46 16.65
CA GLN A 182 -26.08 -21.82 16.29
C GLN A 182 -24.58 -22.01 16.00
N GLU A 183 -23.89 -21.07 15.34
CA GLU A 183 -22.45 -21.16 15.07
C GLU A 183 -21.61 -20.99 16.34
N VAL A 184 -22.01 -20.12 17.27
CA VAL A 184 -21.37 -20.02 18.59
C VAL A 184 -21.50 -21.34 19.35
N ILE A 185 -22.70 -21.93 19.34
CA ILE A 185 -22.97 -23.19 20.01
C ILE A 185 -22.12 -24.33 19.40
N ASN A 186 -22.00 -24.38 18.08
CA ASN A 186 -21.28 -25.44 17.38
C ASN A 186 -19.75 -25.32 17.46
N ASN A 187 -19.19 -24.10 17.46
CA ASN A 187 -17.74 -23.87 17.41
C ASN A 187 -17.11 -23.60 18.79
N HIS A 188 -17.89 -23.19 19.80
CA HIS A 188 -17.35 -22.73 21.10
C HIS A 188 -17.98 -23.37 22.34
N SER A 189 -18.98 -24.26 22.22
CA SER A 189 -19.45 -25.04 23.38
C SER A 189 -18.58 -26.27 23.57
N SER A 190 -17.67 -26.24 24.54
CA SER A 190 -17.22 -27.50 25.16
C SER A 190 -18.44 -28.20 25.75
N PRO A 191 -18.58 -29.53 25.60
CA PRO A 191 -19.76 -30.25 26.08
C PRO A 191 -19.92 -30.00 27.60
N PRO A 192 -21.14 -29.74 28.09
CA PRO A 192 -21.35 -29.57 29.52
C PRO A 192 -20.92 -30.87 30.21
N TYR A 193 -19.97 -30.74 31.14
CA TYR A 193 -19.52 -31.81 32.01
C TYR A 193 -20.74 -32.51 32.64
N ASN A 194 -21.02 -33.73 32.18
CA ASN A 194 -21.96 -34.63 32.83
C ASN A 194 -21.47 -34.86 34.27
N LYS A 195 -22.18 -34.30 35.24
CA LYS A 195 -22.07 -34.73 36.63
C LYS A 195 -22.50 -36.19 36.70
N VAL A 196 -21.52 -37.08 36.83
CA VAL A 196 -21.74 -38.46 37.27
C VAL A 196 -22.34 -38.38 38.66
N ARG A 197 -23.60 -38.81 38.79
CA ARG A 197 -24.21 -39.15 40.09
C ARG A 197 -23.51 -40.41 40.61
N ILE A 198 -22.89 -40.30 41.77
CA ILE A 198 -22.68 -41.41 42.71
C ILE A 198 -23.63 -41.15 43.87
#